data_AF-G0MVR2-F1
#
_entry.id   AF-G0MVR2-F1
#
_cell.length_a   1.000
_cell.length_b   1.000
_cell.length_c   1.000
_cell.angle_alpha   90.00
_cell.angle_beta   90.00
_cell.angle_gamma   90.00
#
_symmetry.space_group_name_H-M   'P 1'
#
loop_
_entity.id
_entity.type
_entity.pdbx_description
1 polymer ?
#
loop_
_entity_poly.entity_id
_entity_poly.type
_entity_poly.pdbx_seq_one_letter_code
_entity_poly.pdbx_strand_id
1 'polypeptide(L)'
;MIWVKLLIPLILFGAIQASTRMCAQCVAGDFIFRRNLMQDSSVGMSMGWIEEWKNTNCVKGIINTIPCDHACLKITIIKSGEEKDAIDGVMMDCSDFMIHSSPDLPKHIDFTAYDENAVFSSMRRNFTITYNFTMQGFEGVDEIAEAYKAKTFPYYREEYGISTIVIVMFLFVTVIACVFIFFWSCVRDICCKVKNDYSYSSHVQCSASVEEQIPQPSDHVTAPSSPSAPSDDVENHVEQKNGDIQNF
;
A
#
# COMPACT_ATOMS: atom_id res chain seq x y z
N MET A 1 54.20 -8.50 -50.54
CA MET A 1 54.25 -7.27 -49.72
C MET A 1 52.90 -6.56 -49.51
N ILE A 2 51.88 -6.72 -50.37
CA ILE A 2 50.59 -6.00 -50.22
C ILE A 2 49.76 -6.49 -49.01
N TRP A 3 49.73 -7.79 -48.74
CA TRP A 3 48.92 -8.40 -47.66
C TRP A 3 49.23 -7.87 -46.25
N VAL A 4 50.50 -7.56 -45.96
CA VAL A 4 50.91 -6.99 -44.65
C VAL A 4 50.32 -5.58 -44.44
N LYS A 5 50.14 -4.79 -45.51
CA LYS A 5 49.55 -3.45 -45.42
C LYS A 5 48.02 -3.46 -45.25
N LEU A 6 47.36 -4.59 -45.51
CA LEU A 6 45.92 -4.78 -45.35
C LEU A 6 45.55 -5.33 -43.97
N LEU A 7 46.46 -6.08 -43.33
CA LEU A 7 46.28 -6.55 -41.95
C LEU A 7 46.37 -5.42 -40.92
N ILE A 8 47.25 -4.43 -41.12
CA ILE A 8 47.43 -3.30 -40.19
C ILE A 8 46.13 -2.52 -39.95
N PRO A 9 45.39 -2.01 -40.98
CA PRO A 9 44.12 -1.32 -40.73
C PRO A 9 43.07 -2.26 -40.12
N LEU A 10 43.05 -3.55 -40.46
CA LEU A 10 42.07 -4.51 -39.94
C LEU A 10 42.27 -4.79 -38.43
N ILE A 11 43.53 -4.81 -37.97
CA ILE A 11 43.88 -4.90 -36.54
C ILE A 11 43.61 -3.58 -35.81
N LEU A 12 43.81 -2.42 -36.46
CA LEU A 12 43.46 -1.11 -35.90
C LEU A 12 41.93 -0.88 -35.79
N PHE A 13 41.15 -1.31 -36.76
CA PHE A 13 39.68 -1.26 -36.68
C PHE A 13 39.13 -2.24 -35.63
N GLY A 14 39.74 -3.40 -35.45
CA GLY A 14 39.37 -4.36 -34.39
C GLY A 14 39.67 -3.89 -32.96
N ALA A 15 40.48 -2.84 -32.79
CA ALA A 15 40.84 -2.26 -31.49
C ALA A 15 39.98 -1.04 -31.10
N ILE A 16 39.05 -0.59 -31.95
CA ILE A 16 38.01 0.38 -31.55
C ILE A 16 36.89 -0.39 -30.85
N GLN A 17 37.24 -1.01 -29.72
CA GLN A 17 36.24 -1.51 -28.79
C GLN A 17 35.65 -0.27 -28.11
N ALA A 18 34.51 0.21 -28.63
CA ALA A 18 33.72 1.23 -27.95
C ALA A 18 33.40 0.68 -26.56
N SER A 19 34.03 1.26 -25.54
CA SER A 19 33.89 0.84 -24.14
C SER A 19 32.52 1.27 -23.64
N THR A 20 31.48 0.47 -23.93
CA THR A 20 30.13 0.67 -23.41
C THR A 20 30.18 0.80 -21.89
N ARG A 21 29.71 1.94 -21.37
CA ARG A 21 29.74 2.24 -19.95
C ARG A 21 28.68 1.41 -19.24
N MET A 22 29.02 0.79 -18.12
CA MET A 22 28.01 0.10 -17.30
C MET A 22 27.46 1.08 -16.25
N CYS A 23 26.16 1.29 -16.25
CA CYS A 23 25.44 2.12 -15.28
C CYS A 23 24.45 1.28 -14.47
N ALA A 24 24.15 1.76 -13.27
CA ALA A 24 23.14 1.16 -12.41
C ALA A 24 21.76 1.67 -12.82
N GLN A 25 20.85 0.75 -13.12
CA GLN A 25 19.44 1.01 -13.28
C GLN A 25 18.70 0.60 -11.99
N CYS A 26 18.24 1.59 -11.24
CA CYS A 26 17.40 1.38 -10.06
C CYS A 26 16.62 2.64 -9.65
N VAL A 27 15.53 2.45 -8.90
CA VAL A 27 14.84 3.54 -8.19
C VAL A 27 14.77 3.27 -6.69
N ALA A 28 14.53 4.29 -5.88
CA ALA A 28 14.11 4.14 -4.48
C ALA A 28 13.34 5.37 -3.97
N GLY A 29 12.73 5.21 -2.79
CA GLY A 29 11.79 6.21 -2.25
C GLY A 29 10.53 6.33 -3.10
N ASP A 30 9.97 7.53 -3.13
CA ASP A 30 8.72 7.88 -3.79
C ASP A 30 8.92 8.25 -5.29
N PHE A 31 10.12 8.03 -5.88
CA PHE A 31 10.47 8.51 -7.23
C PHE A 31 9.43 8.13 -8.29
N ILE A 32 8.95 6.89 -8.27
CA ILE A 32 7.91 6.41 -9.20
C ILE A 32 6.57 7.13 -8.98
N PHE A 33 6.21 7.42 -7.74
CA PHE A 33 5.01 8.19 -7.39
C PHE A 33 5.15 9.69 -7.72
N ARG A 34 6.39 10.21 -7.82
CA ARG A 34 6.71 11.56 -8.33
C ARG A 34 6.74 11.65 -9.86
N ARG A 35 6.10 10.72 -10.60
CA ARG A 35 5.98 10.79 -12.07
C ARG A 35 5.47 12.15 -12.57
N ASN A 36 4.50 12.75 -11.89
CA ASN A 36 3.96 14.09 -12.20
C ASN A 36 4.95 15.27 -11.98
N LEU A 37 6.09 15.02 -11.35
CA LEU A 37 7.18 15.99 -11.22
C LEU A 37 8.18 15.86 -12.38
N MET A 38 8.28 14.68 -13.00
CA MET A 38 9.21 14.37 -14.11
C MET A 38 8.52 14.22 -15.48
N GLN A 39 7.19 14.22 -15.50
CA GLN A 39 6.34 14.15 -16.68
C GLN A 39 5.27 15.23 -16.53
N ASP A 40 5.55 16.42 -17.04
CA ASP A 40 4.62 17.55 -16.97
C ASP A 40 4.77 18.48 -18.17
N SER A 41 3.89 18.28 -19.15
CA SER A 41 3.82 19.08 -20.37
C SER A 41 3.48 20.55 -20.11
N SER A 42 2.84 20.91 -18.98
CA SER A 42 2.47 22.30 -18.68
C SER A 42 3.68 23.20 -18.40
N VAL A 43 4.79 22.60 -17.98
CA VAL A 43 6.07 23.29 -17.73
C VAL A 43 7.19 22.84 -18.68
N GLY A 44 6.86 22.05 -19.70
CA GLY A 44 7.83 21.50 -20.65
C GLY A 44 8.78 20.46 -20.04
N MET A 45 8.35 19.74 -18.99
CA MET A 45 9.11 18.63 -18.41
C MET A 45 8.72 17.33 -19.10
N SER A 46 9.70 16.65 -19.72
CA SER A 46 9.54 15.37 -20.40
C SER A 46 10.79 14.52 -20.22
N MET A 47 10.60 13.36 -19.59
CA MET A 47 11.64 12.38 -19.30
C MET A 47 11.33 11.07 -20.06
N GLY A 48 12.27 10.14 -20.13
CA GLY A 48 11.97 8.73 -20.34
C GLY A 48 11.15 8.18 -19.16
N TRP A 49 10.39 7.12 -19.36
CA TRP A 49 9.74 6.41 -18.26
C TRP A 49 9.58 4.93 -18.56
N ILE A 50 10.51 4.13 -18.05
CA ILE A 50 10.60 2.71 -18.33
C ILE A 50 9.83 1.88 -17.30
N GLU A 51 9.50 0.63 -17.63
CA GLU A 51 8.69 -0.23 -16.76
C GLU A 51 9.53 -1.05 -15.78
N GLU A 52 10.77 -1.33 -16.17
CA GLU A 52 11.78 -2.11 -15.49
C GLU A 52 12.05 -1.59 -14.08
N TRP A 53 12.03 -0.26 -13.89
CA TRP A 53 12.21 0.39 -12.59
C TRP A 53 11.29 -0.17 -11.49
N LYS A 54 10.06 -0.57 -11.81
CA LYS A 54 9.10 -1.14 -10.84
C LYS A 54 9.66 -2.37 -10.11
N ASN A 55 10.58 -3.11 -10.74
CA ASN A 55 11.18 -4.32 -10.21
C ASN A 55 12.56 -4.07 -9.57
N THR A 56 12.98 -2.81 -9.40
CA THR A 56 14.29 -2.42 -8.87
C THR A 56 14.20 -1.69 -7.53
N ASN A 57 15.28 -1.67 -6.78
CA ASN A 57 15.41 -0.97 -5.51
C ASN A 57 16.87 -0.66 -5.17
N CYS A 58 17.28 0.61 -5.26
CA CYS A 58 18.65 1.03 -4.93
C CYS A 58 19.05 0.77 -3.47
N VAL A 59 18.10 0.83 -2.52
CA VAL A 59 18.35 0.67 -1.08
C VAL A 59 18.48 -0.81 -0.70
N LYS A 60 17.69 -1.68 -1.34
CA LYS A 60 17.72 -3.14 -1.11
C LYS A 60 18.74 -3.88 -1.99
N GLY A 61 19.55 -3.17 -2.78
CA GLY A 61 20.53 -3.77 -3.71
C GLY A 61 19.90 -4.52 -4.88
N ILE A 62 18.63 -4.26 -5.22
CA ILE A 62 17.96 -4.85 -6.38
C ILE A 62 18.22 -3.93 -7.58
N ILE A 63 19.39 -4.08 -8.20
CA ILE A 63 19.91 -3.15 -9.21
C ILE A 63 20.19 -3.90 -10.51
N ASN A 64 19.71 -3.36 -11.63
CA ASN A 64 20.09 -3.84 -12.95
C ASN A 64 21.40 -3.17 -13.38
N THR A 65 22.33 -3.94 -13.95
CA THR A 65 23.57 -3.41 -14.55
C THR A 65 23.36 -3.34 -16.06
N ILE A 66 23.29 -2.14 -16.63
CA ILE A 66 22.99 -1.92 -18.05
C ILE A 66 24.14 -1.20 -18.78
N PRO A 67 24.40 -1.53 -20.06
CA PRO A 67 25.29 -0.74 -20.90
C PRO A 67 24.58 0.56 -21.34
N CYS A 68 25.32 1.66 -21.34
CA CYS A 68 24.92 2.97 -21.85
C CYS A 68 25.96 3.46 -22.86
N ASP A 69 25.49 4.20 -23.86
CA ASP A 69 26.33 4.91 -24.81
C ASP A 69 26.84 6.23 -24.21
N HIS A 70 26.01 6.94 -23.42
CA HIS A 70 26.34 8.23 -22.81
C HIS A 70 26.52 8.15 -21.28
N ALA A 71 26.52 9.29 -20.57
CA ALA A 71 26.76 9.36 -19.13
C ALA A 71 25.73 8.56 -18.30
N CYS A 72 26.14 8.00 -17.17
CA CYS A 72 25.18 7.54 -16.16
C CYS A 72 24.48 8.76 -15.56
N LEU A 73 23.16 8.69 -15.43
CA LEU A 73 22.31 9.72 -14.83
C LEU A 73 21.83 9.25 -13.46
N LYS A 74 22.02 10.10 -12.44
CA LYS A 74 21.37 9.99 -11.14
C LYS A 74 20.50 11.21 -10.89
N ILE A 75 19.20 11.00 -10.68
CA ILE A 75 18.27 12.05 -10.23
C ILE A 75 17.94 11.82 -8.75
N THR A 76 18.12 12.84 -7.92
CA THR A 76 17.73 12.85 -6.51
C THR A 76 16.66 13.90 -6.28
N ILE A 77 15.57 13.53 -5.61
CA ILE A 77 14.47 14.39 -5.21
C ILE A 77 14.52 14.56 -3.68
N ILE A 78 14.58 15.80 -3.21
CA ILE A 78 14.52 16.15 -1.79
C ILE A 78 13.38 17.13 -1.59
N LYS A 79 12.44 16.83 -0.69
CA LYS A 79 11.32 17.72 -0.37
C LYS A 79 11.79 18.84 0.57
N SER A 80 11.44 20.08 0.24
CA SER A 80 11.84 21.26 1.02
C SER A 80 11.23 21.21 2.43
N GLY A 81 12.08 21.37 3.45
CA GLY A 81 11.66 21.36 4.86
C GLY A 81 11.68 20.00 5.54
N GLU A 82 12.09 18.93 4.85
CA GLU A 82 12.43 17.64 5.48
C GLU A 82 13.75 17.71 6.27
N GLU A 83 14.00 16.70 7.09
CA GLU A 83 15.24 16.57 7.87
C GLU A 83 16.50 16.47 6.98
N LYS A 84 17.65 16.79 7.56
CA LYS A 84 18.94 16.56 6.92
C LYS A 84 19.10 15.07 6.64
N ASP A 85 19.58 14.74 5.44
CA ASP A 85 19.75 13.36 4.94
C ASP A 85 18.45 12.58 4.62
N ALA A 86 17.28 13.24 4.67
CA ALA A 86 16.05 12.71 4.09
C ALA A 86 16.04 12.82 2.55
N ILE A 87 15.67 11.74 1.88
CA ILE A 87 15.54 11.66 0.42
C ILE A 87 14.10 11.24 0.09
N ASP A 88 13.39 12.07 -0.68
CA ASP A 88 12.02 11.78 -1.10
C ASP A 88 11.99 10.69 -2.17
N GLY A 89 12.89 10.78 -3.16
CA GLY A 89 13.07 9.75 -4.17
C GLY A 89 14.41 9.82 -4.87
N VAL A 90 14.86 8.70 -5.44
CA VAL A 90 16.08 8.63 -6.25
C VAL A 90 15.89 7.68 -7.42
N MET A 91 16.57 7.97 -8.53
CA MET A 91 16.65 7.14 -9.72
C MET A 91 18.09 7.18 -10.26
N MET A 92 18.57 6.03 -10.70
CA MET A 92 19.82 5.86 -11.44
C MET A 92 19.49 5.10 -12.73
N ASP A 93 20.02 5.54 -13.87
CA ASP A 93 19.88 4.90 -15.19
C ASP A 93 20.92 5.49 -16.19
N CYS A 94 20.82 5.19 -17.49
CA CYS A 94 21.53 5.93 -18.54
C CYS A 94 20.96 7.37 -18.71
N SER A 95 21.76 8.29 -19.25
CA SER A 95 21.24 9.56 -19.78
C SER A 95 20.59 9.41 -21.17
N ASP A 96 20.95 8.34 -21.89
CA ASP A 96 20.50 7.92 -23.23
C ASP A 96 18.98 8.09 -23.41
N PHE A 97 18.57 9.13 -24.14
CA PHE A 97 17.19 9.54 -24.38
C PHE A 97 16.33 9.75 -23.11
N MET A 98 16.95 9.83 -21.93
CA MET A 98 16.25 9.85 -20.65
C MET A 98 15.68 11.23 -20.31
N ILE A 99 16.23 12.33 -20.84
CA ILE A 99 15.70 13.68 -20.61
C ILE A 99 15.48 14.39 -21.95
N HIS A 100 14.25 14.34 -22.46
CA HIS A 100 13.86 15.01 -23.70
C HIS A 100 13.72 16.52 -23.53
N SER A 101 13.25 16.97 -22.36
CA SER A 101 13.14 18.39 -22.01
C SER A 101 12.99 18.57 -20.51
N SER A 102 13.64 19.57 -19.92
CA SER A 102 13.42 19.95 -18.52
C SER A 102 13.56 21.46 -18.33
N PRO A 103 12.65 22.13 -17.61
CA PRO A 103 12.84 23.52 -17.21
C PRO A 103 13.87 23.68 -16.06
N ASP A 104 14.34 22.57 -15.48
CA ASP A 104 15.38 22.57 -14.43
C ASP A 104 16.80 22.62 -15.00
N LEU A 105 16.96 22.42 -16.32
CA LEU A 105 18.24 22.27 -16.99
C LEU A 105 18.49 23.40 -18.01
N PRO A 106 19.75 23.71 -18.33
CA PRO A 106 20.08 24.73 -19.35
C PRO A 106 19.51 24.42 -20.74
N LYS A 107 18.78 25.36 -21.33
CA LYS A 107 18.06 25.19 -22.62
C LYS A 107 18.93 25.01 -23.87
N HIS A 108 20.26 25.14 -23.75
CA HIS A 108 21.19 25.13 -24.88
C HIS A 108 22.10 23.90 -24.89
N ILE A 109 21.78 22.90 -24.07
CA ILE A 109 22.51 21.64 -23.96
C ILE A 109 21.53 20.52 -24.32
N ASP A 110 21.99 19.55 -25.11
CA ASP A 110 21.23 18.34 -25.40
C ASP A 110 21.44 17.33 -24.26
N PHE A 111 20.35 16.98 -23.56
CA PHE A 111 20.35 16.01 -22.47
C PHE A 111 19.87 14.61 -22.89
N THR A 112 19.56 14.40 -24.18
CA THR A 112 19.24 13.08 -24.72
C THR A 112 20.49 12.25 -25.05
N ALA A 113 21.65 12.90 -25.17
CA ALA A 113 22.94 12.29 -25.51
C ALA A 113 24.08 13.01 -24.75
N TYR A 114 24.00 13.05 -23.41
CA TYR A 114 24.90 13.89 -22.60
C TYR A 114 26.15 13.13 -22.14
N ASP A 115 27.32 13.59 -22.59
CA ASP A 115 28.64 12.95 -22.43
C ASP A 115 29.62 13.72 -21.51
N GLU A 116 29.13 14.36 -20.45
CA GLU A 116 29.98 15.11 -19.51
C GLU A 116 29.69 14.79 -18.04
N ASN A 117 30.68 15.03 -17.18
CA ASN A 117 30.49 15.03 -15.73
C ASN A 117 29.90 16.38 -15.30
N ALA A 118 28.63 16.41 -14.89
CA ALA A 118 27.97 17.64 -14.46
C ALA A 118 26.92 17.40 -13.38
N VAL A 119 26.70 18.42 -12.55
CA VAL A 119 25.64 18.42 -11.54
C VAL A 119 24.81 19.68 -11.68
N PHE A 120 23.51 19.51 -11.91
CA PHE A 120 22.52 20.59 -11.99
C PHE A 120 21.50 20.41 -10.86
N SER A 121 21.05 21.50 -10.26
CA SER A 121 20.05 21.46 -9.18
C SER A 121 19.07 22.61 -9.34
N SER A 122 17.78 22.30 -9.24
CA SER A 122 16.67 23.23 -9.39
C SER A 122 15.62 22.99 -8.29
N MET A 123 14.80 24.00 -8.01
CA MET A 123 13.68 23.89 -7.07
C MET A 123 12.35 24.02 -7.82
N ARG A 124 11.52 22.97 -7.75
CA ARG A 124 10.19 22.90 -8.39
C ARG A 124 9.16 22.33 -7.42
N ARG A 125 8.04 23.05 -7.21
CA ARG A 125 6.90 22.61 -6.38
C ARG A 125 7.28 22.12 -4.96
N ASN A 126 8.18 22.82 -4.29
CA ASN A 126 8.74 22.45 -2.97
C ASN A 126 9.57 21.14 -2.97
N PHE A 127 10.15 20.79 -4.11
CA PHE A 127 11.19 19.77 -4.22
C PHE A 127 12.45 20.37 -4.82
N THR A 128 13.60 20.11 -4.20
CA THR A 128 14.91 20.27 -4.83
C THR A 128 15.19 19.02 -5.66
N ILE A 129 15.40 19.20 -6.95
CA ILE A 129 15.69 18.13 -7.91
C ILE A 129 17.14 18.31 -8.35
N THR A 130 17.97 17.31 -8.09
CA THR A 130 19.39 17.30 -8.48
C THR A 130 19.61 16.23 -9.53
N TYR A 131 20.13 16.66 -10.69
CA TYR A 131 20.57 15.82 -11.79
C TYR A 131 22.10 15.72 -11.71
N ASN A 132 22.63 14.51 -11.63
CA ASN A 132 24.06 14.23 -11.59
C ASN A 132 24.40 13.28 -12.74
N PHE A 133 25.18 13.78 -13.69
CA PHE A 133 25.68 13.03 -14.84
C PHE A 133 27.14 12.65 -14.57
N THR A 134 27.47 11.38 -14.81
CA THR A 134 28.84 10.87 -14.63
C THR A 134 29.28 9.97 -15.79
N MET A 135 30.50 10.23 -16.26
CA MET A 135 31.21 9.43 -17.26
C MET A 135 31.99 8.27 -16.64
N GLN A 136 32.01 8.15 -15.31
CA GLN A 136 32.46 6.96 -14.59
C GLN A 136 31.28 5.97 -14.49
N GLY A 137 31.50 4.70 -14.84
CA GLY A 137 30.55 3.63 -14.51
C GLY A 137 30.47 3.39 -13.00
N PHE A 138 29.46 2.69 -12.52
CA PHE A 138 29.36 2.37 -11.08
C PHE A 138 30.24 1.17 -10.71
N GLU A 139 30.83 1.18 -9.50
CA GLU A 139 31.85 0.19 -9.12
C GLU A 139 31.24 -1.09 -8.52
N GLY A 140 30.03 -1.03 -7.96
CA GLY A 140 29.28 -2.21 -7.54
C GLY A 140 27.91 -1.93 -6.93
N VAL A 141 27.07 -2.97 -6.87
CA VAL A 141 25.72 -2.92 -6.26
C VAL A 141 25.81 -2.62 -4.76
N ASP A 142 26.80 -3.20 -4.08
CA ASP A 142 27.01 -3.02 -2.63
C ASP A 142 27.33 -1.56 -2.28
N GLU A 143 28.15 -0.87 -3.08
CA GLU A 143 28.49 0.55 -2.86
C GLU A 143 27.24 1.43 -2.87
N ILE A 144 26.33 1.19 -3.83
CA ILE A 144 25.06 1.91 -3.95
C ILE A 144 24.17 1.62 -2.72
N ALA A 145 24.07 0.35 -2.32
CA ALA A 145 23.28 -0.03 -1.15
C ALA A 145 23.83 0.62 0.14
N GLU A 146 25.14 0.54 0.41
CA GLU A 146 25.79 1.18 1.55
C GLU A 146 25.59 2.70 1.56
N ALA A 147 25.72 3.37 0.41
CA ALA A 147 25.51 4.82 0.27
C ALA A 147 24.09 5.27 0.68
N TYR A 148 23.09 4.38 0.56
CA TYR A 148 21.71 4.65 0.96
C TYR A 148 21.31 4.09 2.33
N LYS A 149 22.07 3.16 2.95
CA LYS A 149 21.75 2.65 4.31
C LYS A 149 21.64 3.73 5.39
N ALA A 150 22.43 4.80 5.25
CA ALA A 150 22.44 5.94 6.16
C ALA A 150 21.44 7.06 5.78
N LYS A 151 20.56 6.84 4.79
CA LYS A 151 19.59 7.82 4.30
C LYS A 151 18.17 7.45 4.70
N THR A 152 17.39 8.45 5.08
CA THR A 152 15.99 8.26 5.46
C THR A 152 15.10 8.46 4.24
N PHE A 153 14.25 7.48 3.94
CA PHE A 153 13.21 7.58 2.90
C PHE A 153 11.83 7.67 3.57
N PRO A 154 11.35 8.86 3.94
CA PRO A 154 10.19 9.02 4.84
C PRO A 154 8.88 8.49 4.25
N TYR A 155 8.75 8.47 2.92
CA TYR A 155 7.58 7.97 2.19
C TYR A 155 7.91 6.72 1.36
N TYR A 156 8.78 5.83 1.84
CA TYR A 156 9.06 4.58 1.13
C TYR A 156 7.86 3.62 1.17
N ARG A 157 7.02 3.66 0.12
CA ARG A 157 5.93 2.69 -0.07
C ARG A 157 6.49 1.39 -0.65
N GLU A 158 6.51 0.34 0.15
CA GLU A 158 6.74 -1.02 -0.36
C GLU A 158 5.54 -1.46 -1.20
N GLU A 159 5.77 -1.72 -2.49
CA GLU A 159 4.81 -2.45 -3.31
C GLU A 159 4.82 -3.92 -2.88
N TYR A 160 3.90 -4.27 -1.98
CA TYR A 160 3.67 -5.67 -1.62
C TYR A 160 3.29 -6.46 -2.87
N GLY A 161 4.10 -7.47 -3.20
CA GLY A 161 3.80 -8.36 -4.32
C GLY A 161 2.39 -8.95 -4.21
N ILE A 162 1.70 -9.08 -5.35
CA ILE A 162 0.30 -9.54 -5.42
C ILE A 162 0.10 -10.85 -4.63
N SER A 163 1.07 -11.76 -4.70
CA SER A 163 1.10 -13.01 -3.92
C SER A 163 0.97 -12.78 -2.41
N THR A 164 1.69 -11.79 -1.86
CA THR A 164 1.67 -11.45 -0.43
C THR A 164 0.29 -10.91 -0.01
N ILE A 165 -0.31 -10.05 -0.85
CA ILE A 165 -1.66 -9.50 -0.61
C ILE A 165 -2.70 -10.64 -0.62
N VAL A 166 -2.62 -11.56 -1.59
CA VAL A 166 -3.51 -12.72 -1.68
C VAL A 166 -3.36 -13.65 -0.46
N ILE A 167 -2.13 -13.90 0.00
CA ILE A 167 -1.86 -14.70 1.20
C ILE A 167 -2.48 -14.05 2.44
N VAL A 168 -2.27 -12.74 2.64
CA VAL A 168 -2.83 -12.00 3.80
C VAL A 168 -4.36 -12.00 3.76
N MET A 169 -4.97 -11.77 2.59
CA MET A 169 -6.43 -11.85 2.42
C MET A 169 -6.98 -13.24 2.72
N PHE A 170 -6.30 -14.30 2.26
CA PHE A 170 -6.71 -15.68 2.54
C PHE A 170 -6.63 -15.99 4.03
N LEU A 171 -5.53 -15.62 4.71
CA LEU A 171 -5.37 -15.80 6.16
C LEU A 171 -6.44 -15.04 6.96
N PHE A 172 -6.79 -13.82 6.56
CA PHE A 172 -7.84 -13.03 7.21
C PHE A 172 -9.21 -13.74 7.12
N VAL A 173 -9.56 -14.27 5.93
CA VAL A 173 -10.81 -15.01 5.72
C VAL A 173 -10.83 -16.33 6.52
N THR A 174 -9.72 -17.08 6.59
CA THR A 174 -9.69 -18.33 7.36
C THR A 174 -9.84 -18.09 8.86
N VAL A 175 -9.22 -17.05 9.43
CA VAL A 175 -9.38 -16.68 10.84
C VAL A 175 -10.85 -16.35 11.15
N ILE A 176 -11.51 -15.55 10.30
CA ILE A 176 -12.92 -15.21 10.45
C ILE A 176 -13.81 -16.45 10.37
N ALA A 177 -13.58 -17.32 9.38
CA ALA A 177 -14.33 -18.56 9.22
C ALA A 177 -14.18 -19.48 10.45
N CYS A 178 -12.97 -19.63 10.99
CA CYS A 178 -12.72 -20.38 12.22
C CYS A 178 -13.49 -19.79 13.42
N VAL A 179 -13.43 -18.47 13.63
CA VAL A 179 -14.16 -17.80 14.73
C VAL A 179 -15.68 -18.06 14.62
N PHE A 180 -16.25 -17.96 13.42
CA PHE A 180 -17.65 -18.33 13.21
C PHE A 180 -17.89 -19.81 13.52
N ILE A 181 -17.12 -20.75 12.98
CA ILE A 181 -17.32 -22.19 13.20
C ILE A 181 -17.25 -22.55 14.69
N PHE A 182 -16.32 -21.96 15.45
CA PHE A 182 -16.25 -22.11 16.91
C PHE A 182 -17.50 -21.52 17.59
N PHE A 183 -17.92 -20.32 17.23
CA PHE A 183 -19.13 -19.69 17.78
C PHE A 183 -20.38 -20.55 17.54
N TRP A 184 -20.62 -20.99 16.30
CA TRP A 184 -21.76 -21.85 15.93
C TRP A 184 -21.71 -23.21 16.64
N SER A 185 -20.51 -23.78 16.85
CA SER A 185 -20.34 -25.03 17.60
C SER A 185 -20.66 -24.85 19.09
N CYS A 186 -20.15 -23.79 19.73
CA CYS A 186 -20.47 -23.46 21.12
C CYS A 186 -21.97 -23.20 21.34
N VAL A 187 -22.63 -22.46 20.43
CA VAL A 187 -24.08 -22.23 20.50
C VAL A 187 -24.85 -23.54 20.38
N ARG A 188 -24.46 -24.42 19.43
CA ARG A 188 -25.09 -25.75 19.29
C ARG A 188 -24.95 -26.60 20.54
N ASP A 189 -23.76 -26.64 21.14
CA ASP A 189 -23.50 -27.47 22.32
C ASP A 189 -24.26 -26.97 23.56
N ILE A 190 -24.46 -25.65 23.69
CA ILE A 190 -25.34 -25.05 24.71
C ILE A 190 -26.80 -25.44 24.45
N CYS A 191 -27.30 -25.28 23.22
CA CYS A 191 -28.68 -25.65 22.86
C CYS A 191 -28.96 -27.15 23.02
N CYS A 192 -27.98 -28.02 22.75
CA CYS A 192 -28.11 -29.46 22.94
C CYS A 192 -28.14 -29.86 24.42
N LYS A 193 -27.35 -29.22 25.30
CA LYS A 193 -27.41 -29.48 26.74
C LYS A 193 -28.78 -29.15 27.35
N VAL A 194 -29.33 -27.97 27.04
CA VAL A 194 -30.65 -27.53 27.53
C VAL A 194 -31.78 -28.51 27.18
N LYS A 195 -31.67 -29.21 26.03
CA LYS A 195 -32.69 -30.16 25.58
C LYS A 195 -32.66 -31.51 26.31
N ASN A 196 -31.51 -31.92 26.83
CA ASN A 196 -31.37 -33.18 27.56
C ASN A 196 -31.95 -33.10 28.98
N ASP A 197 -31.78 -31.98 29.68
CA ASP A 197 -32.34 -31.79 31.02
C ASP A 197 -33.88 -31.81 31.00
N TYR A 198 -34.50 -31.27 29.95
CA TYR A 198 -35.96 -31.29 29.76
C TYR A 198 -36.52 -32.72 29.54
N SER A 199 -35.73 -33.62 28.97
CA SER A 199 -36.15 -35.01 28.69
C SER A 199 -35.94 -35.97 29.87
N TYR A 200 -35.20 -35.58 30.91
CA TYR A 200 -35.04 -36.37 32.13
C TYR A 200 -36.20 -36.15 33.12
N SER A 201 -36.76 -34.92 33.14
CA SER A 201 -37.85 -34.55 34.05
C SER A 201 -39.20 -35.21 33.72
N SER A 202 -39.45 -35.53 32.45
CA SER A 202 -40.74 -36.08 31.98
C SER A 202 -41.02 -37.54 32.37
N HIS A 203 -40.07 -38.25 32.98
CA HIS A 203 -40.22 -39.69 33.31
C HIS A 203 -40.56 -39.99 34.79
N VAL A 204 -40.72 -38.98 35.65
CA VAL A 204 -40.83 -39.20 37.11
C VAL A 204 -42.28 -39.21 37.64
N GLN A 205 -43.29 -38.87 36.82
CA GLN A 205 -44.61 -38.47 37.35
C GLN A 205 -45.81 -39.31 36.85
N CYS A 206 -45.77 -40.64 37.07
CA CYS A 206 -46.91 -41.55 36.87
C CYS A 206 -46.96 -42.75 37.85
N SER A 207 -46.86 -42.53 39.17
CA SER A 207 -47.24 -43.56 40.16
C SER A 207 -47.52 -42.99 41.57
N ALA A 208 -48.74 -42.48 41.78
CA ALA A 208 -49.30 -42.26 43.12
C ALA A 208 -50.84 -42.27 43.03
N SER A 209 -51.41 -43.48 43.01
CA SER A 209 -52.85 -43.69 42.98
C SER A 209 -53.46 -43.61 44.38
N VAL A 210 -54.48 -42.76 44.53
CA VAL A 210 -55.64 -42.89 45.43
C VAL A 210 -55.36 -43.19 46.91
N GLU A 211 -55.65 -42.22 47.78
CA GLU A 211 -56.44 -42.50 48.97
C GLU A 211 -57.52 -41.43 49.15
N GLU A 212 -58.63 -41.84 49.76
CA GLU A 212 -59.97 -41.27 49.63
C GLU A 212 -60.48 -40.75 50.97
N GLN A 213 -60.95 -39.50 51.04
CA GLN A 213 -61.97 -39.09 52.03
C GLN A 213 -62.59 -37.71 51.74
N ILE A 214 -63.91 -37.71 51.55
CA ILE A 214 -64.80 -36.55 51.63
C ILE A 214 -65.94 -36.95 52.58
N PRO A 215 -66.34 -36.09 53.53
CA PRO A 215 -67.75 -35.68 53.55
C PRO A 215 -67.96 -34.15 53.45
N GLN A 216 -68.91 -33.77 52.60
CA GLN A 216 -69.58 -32.45 52.45
C GLN A 216 -70.81 -32.39 53.40
N PRO A 217 -71.73 -31.38 53.40
CA PRO A 217 -71.79 -30.06 52.77
C PRO A 217 -72.38 -28.91 53.68
N SER A 218 -72.88 -27.84 53.03
CA SER A 218 -73.83 -26.79 53.48
C SER A 218 -73.28 -25.55 54.22
N ASP A 219 -73.71 -24.31 53.91
CA ASP A 219 -74.61 -23.83 52.83
C ASP A 219 -74.50 -22.30 52.57
N HIS A 220 -75.00 -21.84 51.42
CA HIS A 220 -75.53 -20.48 51.14
C HIS A 220 -74.59 -19.22 51.17
N VAL A 221 -74.85 -18.10 50.47
CA VAL A 221 -75.51 -17.81 49.17
C VAL A 221 -75.21 -16.33 48.75
N THR A 222 -75.30 -16.00 47.45
CA THR A 222 -75.29 -14.63 46.83
C THR A 222 -74.06 -13.70 46.90
N ALA A 223 -73.58 -13.32 45.71
CA ALA A 223 -73.19 -11.93 45.35
C ALA A 223 -74.48 -11.11 44.99
N PRO A 224 -74.48 -9.81 44.59
CA PRO A 224 -73.34 -8.91 44.26
C PRO A 224 -73.47 -7.43 44.74
N SER A 225 -72.39 -6.63 44.62
CA SER A 225 -72.47 -5.19 44.30
C SER A 225 -71.11 -4.53 43.98
N SER A 226 -71.01 -3.92 42.81
CA SER A 226 -70.23 -2.68 42.55
C SER A 226 -71.15 -1.45 42.83
N PRO A 227 -70.78 -0.17 42.56
CA PRO A 227 -69.47 0.43 42.25
C PRO A 227 -69.15 1.72 43.07
N SER A 228 -67.89 2.20 43.06
CA SER A 228 -67.58 3.65 43.06
C SER A 228 -66.21 3.98 42.46
N ALA A 229 -66.17 4.91 41.51
CA ALA A 229 -65.00 5.75 41.16
C ALA A 229 -65.09 7.06 42.02
N PRO A 230 -64.29 8.14 41.83
CA PRO A 230 -63.23 8.45 40.85
C PRO A 230 -61.88 8.77 41.56
N SER A 231 -60.90 9.59 41.13
CA SER A 231 -60.78 10.57 40.02
C SER A 231 -59.30 10.88 39.66
N ASP A 232 -59.09 11.63 38.57
CA ASP A 232 -57.97 12.59 38.26
C ASP A 232 -56.50 12.05 38.20
N ASP A 233 -55.57 12.53 37.36
CA ASP A 233 -55.63 13.44 36.19
C ASP A 233 -54.31 13.37 35.37
N VAL A 234 -54.22 14.20 34.30
CA VAL A 234 -53.00 14.62 33.57
C VAL A 234 -52.44 13.70 32.47
N GLU A 235 -53.06 13.89 31.30
CA GLU A 235 -52.50 13.81 29.94
C GLU A 235 -51.15 14.54 29.75
N ASN A 236 -50.28 14.00 28.87
CA ASN A 236 -49.50 14.82 27.92
C ASN A 236 -48.88 13.98 26.78
N HIS A 237 -49.33 14.25 25.55
CA HIS A 237 -48.75 13.79 24.29
C HIS A 237 -48.14 14.99 23.54
N VAL A 238 -46.88 14.90 23.10
CA VAL A 238 -46.33 15.62 21.92
C VAL A 238 -45.23 14.70 21.35
N GLU A 239 -45.46 13.90 20.32
CA GLU A 239 -45.58 14.21 18.88
C GLU A 239 -44.24 14.57 18.20
N GLN A 240 -43.90 13.80 17.16
CA GLN A 240 -42.74 14.03 16.29
C GLN A 240 -43.08 15.07 15.22
N LYS A 241 -42.13 15.96 14.87
CA LYS A 241 -41.98 16.33 13.45
C LYS A 241 -40.59 16.76 12.99
N ASN A 242 -40.14 15.99 12.01
CA ASN A 242 -39.20 16.22 10.91
C ASN A 242 -38.88 17.68 10.51
N GLY A 243 -37.65 17.93 10.04
CA GLY A 243 -37.28 19.18 9.36
C GLY A 243 -35.78 19.32 9.04
N ASP A 244 -35.35 18.90 7.85
CA ASP A 244 -34.08 19.31 7.23
C ASP A 244 -34.05 20.83 6.95
N ILE A 245 -32.85 21.43 6.82
CA ILE A 245 -32.42 22.25 5.67
C ILE A 245 -30.95 22.72 5.83
N GLN A 246 -30.27 22.89 4.69
CA GLN A 246 -28.85 23.23 4.54
C GLN A 246 -28.55 24.75 4.58
N ASN A 247 -27.24 25.06 4.51
CA ASN A 247 -26.59 26.31 4.10
C ASN A 247 -26.51 27.45 5.14
N PHE A 248 -25.28 27.76 5.57
CA PHE A 248 -24.44 28.75 4.87
C PHE A 248 -22.94 28.44 5.10
#